data_AF-A0A8T0Z767-F1
#
_entry.id   AF-A0A8T0Z767-F1
#
_cell.length_a   1.000
_cell.length_b   1.000
_cell.length_c   1.000
_cell.angle_alpha   90.00
_cell.angle_beta   90.00
_cell.angle_gamma   90.00
#
_symmetry.space_group_name_H-M   'P 1'
#
loop_
_entity.id
_entity.type
_entity.pdbx_description
1 polymer ?
#
loop_
_entity_poly.entity_id
_entity_poly.type
_entity_poly.pdbx_seq_one_letter_code
_entity_poly.pdbx_strand_id
1 'polypeptide(L)'
;MENPQEEHWVAVKRIFRYLQGTKTHGICFKPGDNIDFREYSDADWAGDLADCKSTSGYTFMLMGAPVSWGSKKQSSVSLSTSEAEYIALSLAIQEGKWIHRLLCEILAATNETGPELKIREDNQSCIKMTKNPVNHGRAKHIDIKYHHIRDEVKRGEVKLEYCETSLMLADIMTKALPGPRHMDLTTALGIHACSH
;
A
#
# COMPACT_ATOMS: atom_id res chain seq x y z
N MET A 1 -20.93 -2.65 -15.42
CA MET A 1 -20.26 -2.86 -16.73
C MET A 1 -21.35 -3.23 -17.73
N GLU A 2 -21.75 -2.32 -18.61
CA GLU A 2 -22.87 -2.58 -19.55
C GLU A 2 -22.44 -2.62 -21.03
N ASN A 3 -21.14 -2.58 -21.35
CA ASN A 3 -20.68 -2.70 -22.74
C ASN A 3 -19.20 -3.18 -22.84
N PRO A 4 -18.93 -4.49 -22.75
CA PRO A 4 -17.57 -5.02 -22.89
C PRO A 4 -17.00 -4.74 -24.29
N GLN A 5 -15.70 -4.46 -24.34
CA GLN A 5 -14.96 -4.03 -25.54
C GLN A 5 -13.79 -5.00 -25.71
N GLU A 6 -13.11 -4.92 -26.86
CA GLU A 6 -11.95 -5.78 -27.14
C GLU A 6 -10.85 -5.66 -26.07
N GLU A 7 -10.61 -4.44 -25.57
CA GLU A 7 -9.66 -4.19 -24.48
C GLU A 7 -10.02 -4.94 -23.20
N HIS A 8 -11.31 -4.96 -22.84
CA HIS A 8 -11.82 -5.73 -21.71
C HIS A 8 -11.57 -7.24 -21.90
N TRP A 9 -11.72 -7.75 -23.13
CA TRP A 9 -11.45 -9.15 -23.45
C TRP A 9 -9.96 -9.51 -23.33
N VAL A 10 -9.07 -8.62 -23.78
CA VAL A 10 -7.62 -8.78 -23.62
C VAL A 10 -7.23 -8.77 -22.14
N ALA A 11 -7.81 -7.88 -21.34
CA ALA A 11 -7.57 -7.81 -19.89
C ALA A 11 -8.01 -9.12 -19.19
N VAL A 12 -9.21 -9.62 -19.50
CA VAL A 12 -9.72 -10.89 -18.94
C VAL A 12 -8.81 -12.07 -19.31
N LYS A 13 -8.36 -12.16 -20.57
CA LYS A 13 -7.38 -13.19 -20.99
C LYS A 13 -6.07 -13.09 -20.21
N ARG A 14 -5.57 -11.88 -19.95
CA ARG A 14 -4.36 -11.66 -19.14
C ARG A 14 -4.54 -12.20 -17.73
N ILE A 15 -5.68 -11.94 -17.09
CA ILE A 15 -6.01 -12.48 -15.77
C ILE A 15 -6.00 -14.01 -15.77
N PHE A 16 -6.70 -14.65 -16.72
CA PHE A 16 -6.74 -16.12 -16.77
C PHE A 16 -5.37 -16.76 -17.02
N ARG A 17 -4.55 -16.18 -17.91
CA ARG A 17 -3.17 -16.65 -18.13
C ARG A 17 -2.31 -16.49 -16.89
N TYR A 18 -2.47 -15.37 -16.16
CA TYR A 18 -1.78 -15.15 -14.90
C TYR A 18 -2.15 -16.25 -13.89
N LEU A 19 -3.45 -16.43 -13.61
CA LEU A 19 -3.94 -17.45 -12.68
C LEU A 19 -3.47 -18.87 -13.05
N GLN A 20 -3.50 -19.22 -14.34
CA GLN A 20 -3.03 -20.52 -14.79
C GLN A 20 -1.51 -20.68 -14.62
N GLY A 21 -0.73 -19.64 -14.89
CA GLY A 21 0.73 -19.63 -14.74
C GLY A 21 1.19 -19.60 -13.29
N THR A 22 0.39 -19.01 -12.39
CA THR A 22 0.71 -18.84 -10.97
C THR A 22 -0.08 -19.78 -10.05
N LYS A 23 -0.70 -20.83 -10.58
CA LYS A 23 -1.51 -21.80 -9.81
C LYS A 23 -0.78 -22.46 -8.63
N THR A 24 0.55 -22.56 -8.70
CA THR A 24 1.40 -23.10 -7.63
C THR A 24 1.98 -22.02 -6.73
N HIS A 25 1.75 -20.74 -7.03
CA HIS A 25 2.29 -19.65 -6.24
C HIS A 25 1.44 -19.45 -4.98
N GLY A 26 2.13 -19.22 -3.87
CA GLY A 26 1.49 -18.97 -2.59
C GLY A 26 2.36 -18.11 -1.69
N ILE A 27 1.75 -17.66 -0.60
CA ILE A 27 2.44 -16.98 0.49
C ILE A 27 2.95 -18.08 1.44
N CYS A 28 4.26 -18.19 1.57
CA CYS A 28 4.90 -19.24 2.36
C CYS A 28 5.55 -18.59 3.61
N PHE A 29 4.91 -18.71 4.78
CA PHE A 29 5.42 -18.19 6.05
C PHE A 29 6.58 -19.06 6.55
N LYS A 30 7.67 -18.42 6.99
CA LYS A 30 8.83 -19.09 7.56
C LYS A 30 9.04 -18.62 9.00
N PRO A 31 9.40 -19.52 9.93
CA PRO A 31 9.84 -19.10 11.26
C PRO A 31 11.09 -18.23 11.11
N GLY A 32 11.20 -17.22 11.97
CA GLY A 32 12.36 -16.35 12.05
C GLY A 32 12.55 -15.85 13.47
N ASP A 33 13.77 -15.44 13.79
CA ASP A 33 14.13 -15.04 15.16
C ASP A 33 13.84 -13.56 15.45
N ASN A 34 13.58 -12.77 14.42
CA ASN A 34 13.33 -11.34 14.52
C ASN A 34 12.00 -10.95 13.88
N ILE A 35 11.28 -10.04 14.55
CA ILE A 35 10.03 -9.46 14.06
C ILE A 35 10.35 -8.34 13.08
N ASP A 36 10.33 -8.69 11.80
CA ASP A 36 10.46 -7.74 10.69
C ASP A 36 9.07 -7.31 10.22
N PHE A 37 8.61 -6.13 10.65
CA PHE A 37 7.36 -5.52 10.21
C PHE A 37 7.66 -4.40 9.21
N ARG A 38 7.14 -4.52 7.99
CA ARG A 38 7.36 -3.53 6.92
C ARG A 38 6.07 -3.10 6.24
N GLU A 39 5.86 -1.80 6.20
CA GLU A 39 4.62 -1.18 5.78
C GLU A 39 4.90 -0.19 4.64
N TYR A 40 4.07 -0.23 3.60
CA TYR A 40 4.23 0.57 2.38
C TYR A 40 2.89 1.18 1.98
N SER A 41 2.93 2.41 1.47
CA SER A 41 1.78 3.10 0.87
C SER A 41 2.20 3.71 -0.45
N ASP A 42 1.35 3.63 -1.46
CA ASP A 42 1.56 4.24 -2.79
C ASP A 42 0.21 4.63 -3.42
N ALA A 43 0.24 5.52 -4.40
CA ALA A 43 -0.90 5.85 -5.23
C ALA A 43 -0.52 5.94 -6.73
N ASP A 44 -1.38 5.41 -7.58
CA ASP A 44 -1.32 5.70 -9.02
C ASP A 44 -2.21 6.90 -9.35
N TRP A 45 -1.61 8.07 -9.53
CA TRP A 45 -2.33 9.33 -9.74
C TRP A 45 -3.02 9.38 -11.10
N ALA A 46 -4.34 9.61 -11.10
CA ALA A 46 -5.16 9.69 -12.31
C ALA A 46 -5.04 8.45 -13.24
N GLY A 47 -4.76 7.27 -12.66
CA GLY A 47 -4.59 6.03 -13.41
C GLY A 47 -5.86 5.51 -14.10
N ASP A 48 -7.05 5.89 -13.64
CA ASP A 48 -8.30 5.58 -14.34
C ASP A 48 -8.60 6.62 -15.42
N LEU A 49 -8.51 6.21 -16.69
CA LEU A 49 -8.71 7.11 -17.84
C LEU A 49 -10.17 7.57 -18.03
N ALA A 50 -11.15 6.90 -17.42
CA ALA A 50 -12.56 7.24 -17.58
C ALA A 50 -13.01 8.36 -16.66
N ASP A 51 -12.49 8.42 -15.42
CA ASP A 51 -12.86 9.45 -14.44
C ASP A 51 -11.68 10.16 -13.77
N CYS A 52 -10.44 9.91 -14.23
CA CYS A 52 -9.18 10.47 -13.73
C CYS A 52 -8.97 10.28 -12.22
N LYS A 53 -9.60 9.28 -11.62
CA LYS A 53 -9.40 8.97 -10.21
C LYS A 53 -8.16 8.12 -10.04
N SER A 54 -7.44 8.39 -8.96
CA SER A 54 -6.26 7.64 -8.59
C SER A 54 -6.61 6.29 -7.96
N THR A 55 -5.66 5.36 -7.94
CA THR A 55 -5.76 4.10 -7.20
C THR A 55 -4.80 4.16 -6.02
N SER A 56 -5.32 4.03 -4.80
CA SER A 56 -4.52 3.90 -3.58
C SER A 56 -4.18 2.44 -3.31
N GLY A 57 -2.97 2.18 -2.83
CA GLY A 57 -2.52 0.86 -2.44
C GLY A 57 -1.68 0.87 -1.17
N TYR A 58 -1.68 -0.27 -0.49
CA TYR A 58 -0.81 -0.50 0.65
C TYR A 58 -0.36 -1.95 0.72
N THR A 59 0.73 -2.21 1.44
CA THR A 59 1.21 -3.55 1.74
C THR A 59 1.84 -3.57 3.13
N PHE A 60 1.45 -4.55 3.95
CA PHE A 60 2.02 -4.87 5.24
C PHE A 60 2.67 -6.25 5.19
N MET A 61 3.96 -6.30 5.46
CA MET A 61 4.79 -7.49 5.50
C MET A 61 5.15 -7.81 6.95
N LEU A 62 5.12 -9.09 7.30
CA LEU A 62 5.61 -9.62 8.56
C LEU A 62 6.54 -10.79 8.26
N MET A 63 7.78 -10.74 8.75
CA MET A 63 8.78 -11.82 8.63
C MET A 63 8.96 -12.30 7.18
N GLY A 64 8.96 -11.36 6.23
CA GLY A 64 9.16 -11.64 4.81
C GLY A 64 7.92 -12.10 4.03
N ALA A 65 6.74 -12.16 4.65
CA ALA A 65 5.48 -12.52 4.01
C ALA A 65 4.40 -11.43 4.19
N PRO A 66 3.53 -11.19 3.19
CA PRO A 66 2.47 -10.21 3.28
C PRO A 66 1.37 -10.73 4.22
N VAL A 67 0.96 -9.88 5.15
CA VAL A 67 -0.11 -10.15 6.12
C VAL A 67 -1.34 -9.30 5.89
N SER A 68 -1.20 -8.16 5.20
CA SER A 68 -2.33 -7.38 4.69
C SER A 68 -1.90 -6.59 3.46
N TRP A 69 -2.83 -6.43 2.52
CA TRP A 69 -2.63 -5.66 1.32
C TRP A 69 -3.98 -5.15 0.81
N GLY A 70 -3.96 -4.06 0.08
CA GLY A 70 -5.18 -3.46 -0.45
C GLY A 70 -4.91 -2.63 -1.68
N SER A 71 -5.89 -2.62 -2.58
CA SER A 71 -5.97 -1.74 -3.74
C SER A 71 -7.36 -1.13 -3.77
N LYS A 72 -7.44 0.20 -3.83
CA LYS A 72 -8.71 0.92 -3.76
C LYS A 72 -8.69 2.16 -4.64
N LYS A 73 -9.62 2.21 -5.59
CA LYS A 73 -9.90 3.43 -6.34
C LYS A 73 -10.36 4.54 -5.40
N GLN A 74 -9.75 5.73 -5.51
CA GLN A 74 -10.10 6.88 -4.70
C GLN A 74 -11.52 7.37 -5.01
N SER A 75 -12.22 7.90 -4.01
CA SER A 75 -13.58 8.40 -4.19
C SER A 75 -13.62 9.72 -4.96
N SER A 76 -12.61 10.56 -4.78
CA SER A 76 -12.45 11.89 -5.36
C SER A 76 -11.23 11.93 -6.29
N VAL A 77 -11.26 12.84 -7.27
CA VAL A 77 -10.11 13.13 -8.13
C VAL A 77 -9.08 13.93 -7.32
N SER A 78 -7.84 13.47 -7.34
CA SER A 78 -6.70 14.17 -6.73
C SER A 78 -6.13 15.21 -7.71
N LEU A 79 -5.81 16.40 -7.23
CA LEU A 79 -5.29 17.49 -8.06
C LEU A 79 -3.76 17.46 -8.21
N SER A 80 -3.09 16.54 -7.51
CA SER A 80 -1.65 16.31 -7.62
C SER A 80 -1.29 14.88 -7.20
N THR A 81 -0.11 14.41 -7.60
CA THR A 81 0.44 13.13 -7.12
C THR A 81 0.55 13.10 -5.60
N SER A 82 1.09 14.15 -4.97
CA SER A 82 1.22 14.19 -3.51
C SER A 82 -0.12 14.15 -2.79
N GLU A 83 -1.18 14.70 -3.37
CA GLU A 83 -2.54 14.57 -2.84
C GLU A 83 -3.07 13.13 -2.95
N ALA A 84 -2.82 12.45 -4.08
CA ALA A 84 -3.17 11.05 -4.25
C ALA A 84 -2.44 10.16 -3.24
N GLU A 85 -1.13 10.37 -3.05
CA GLU A 85 -0.33 9.67 -2.05
C GLU A 85 -0.85 9.92 -0.64
N TYR A 86 -1.22 11.16 -0.32
CA TYR A 86 -1.74 11.50 0.99
C TYR A 86 -3.07 10.78 1.29
N ILE A 87 -3.92 10.60 0.28
CA ILE A 87 -5.15 9.82 0.40
C ILE A 87 -4.84 8.33 0.59
N ALA A 88 -3.85 7.78 -0.12
CA ALA A 88 -3.39 6.40 0.05
C ALA A 88 -2.82 6.17 1.45
N LEU A 89 -2.01 7.11 1.94
CA LEU A 89 -1.44 7.06 3.28
C LEU A 89 -2.52 7.03 4.35
N SER A 90 -3.63 7.75 4.17
CA SER A 90 -4.74 7.74 5.12
C SER A 90 -5.39 6.36 5.20
N LEU A 91 -5.45 5.64 4.07
CA LEU A 91 -5.97 4.27 4.03
C LEU A 91 -4.98 3.31 4.70
N ALA A 92 -3.69 3.44 4.39
CA ALA A 92 -2.62 2.65 4.98
C ALA A 92 -2.56 2.83 6.50
N ILE A 93 -2.70 4.05 7.03
CA ILE A 93 -2.70 4.30 8.48
C ILE A 93 -3.87 3.59 9.18
N GLN A 94 -5.07 3.61 8.60
CA GLN A 94 -6.24 2.96 9.19
C GLN A 94 -6.03 1.44 9.32
N GLU A 95 -5.57 0.81 8.24
CA GLU A 95 -5.23 -0.61 8.24
C GLU A 95 -4.05 -0.91 9.18
N GLY A 96 -2.99 -0.12 9.09
CA GLY A 96 -1.76 -0.29 9.83
C GLY A 96 -1.97 -0.22 11.34
N LYS A 97 -2.81 0.71 11.82
CA LYS A 97 -3.16 0.79 13.24
C LYS A 97 -3.88 -0.45 13.76
N TRP A 98 -4.73 -1.07 12.94
CA TRP A 98 -5.42 -2.29 13.32
C TRP A 98 -4.45 -3.46 13.44
N ILE A 99 -3.61 -3.69 12.42
CA ILE A 99 -2.61 -4.76 12.40
C ILE A 99 -1.57 -4.55 13.50
N HIS A 100 -1.08 -3.31 13.65
CA HIS A 100 -0.09 -2.96 14.66
C HIS A 100 -0.59 -3.24 16.07
N ARG A 101 -1.85 -2.90 16.38
CA ARG A 101 -2.46 -3.20 17.68
C ARG A 101 -2.54 -4.70 17.92
N LEU A 102 -3.05 -5.46 16.94
CA LEU A 102 -3.14 -6.92 17.03
C LEU A 102 -1.76 -7.55 17.26
N LEU A 103 -0.75 -7.09 16.52
CA LEU A 103 0.63 -7.57 16.65
C LEU A 103 1.19 -7.25 18.03
N CYS A 104 1.00 -6.04 18.54
CA CYS A 104 1.44 -5.66 19.89
C CYS A 104 0.77 -6.50 20.98
N GLU A 105 -0.52 -6.82 20.84
CA GLU A 105 -1.26 -7.67 21.80
C GLU A 105 -0.71 -9.10 21.82
N ILE A 106 -0.45 -9.68 20.64
CA ILE A 106 0.14 -11.03 20.52
C ILE A 106 1.53 -11.09 21.18
N LEU A 107 2.37 -10.08 20.91
CA LEU A 107 3.74 -10.03 21.44
C LEU A 107 3.78 -9.72 22.94
N ALA A 108 2.88 -8.87 23.42
CA ALA A 108 2.74 -8.63 24.85
C ALA A 108 2.41 -9.92 25.61
N ALA A 109 1.61 -10.82 25.02
CA ALA A 109 1.31 -12.13 25.61
C ALA A 109 2.54 -13.07 25.69
N THR A 110 3.58 -12.83 24.89
CA THR A 110 4.87 -13.55 24.95
C THR A 110 5.97 -12.78 25.68
N ASN A 111 5.63 -11.67 26.37
CA ASN A 111 6.57 -10.74 27.00
C ASN A 111 7.56 -10.08 26.02
N GLU A 112 7.17 -9.95 24.76
CA GLU A 112 7.92 -9.24 23.73
C GLU A 112 7.38 -7.83 23.49
N THR A 113 8.24 -6.94 22.99
CA THR A 113 7.84 -5.57 22.65
C THR A 113 7.42 -5.51 21.18
N GLY A 114 6.25 -4.93 20.91
CA GLY A 114 5.78 -4.73 19.55
C GLY A 114 6.66 -3.75 18.74
N PRO A 115 6.74 -3.91 17.41
CA PRO A 115 7.48 -2.99 16.56
C PRO A 115 6.83 -1.60 16.52
N GLU A 116 7.55 -0.59 16.04
CA GLU A 116 6.95 0.70 15.72
C GLU A 116 6.14 0.60 14.41
N LEU A 117 5.00 1.29 14.31
CA LEU A 117 4.27 1.43 13.05
C LEU A 117 4.97 2.48 12.19
N LYS A 118 5.69 2.03 11.16
CA LYS A 118 6.53 2.88 10.30
C LYS A 118 6.19 2.69 8.82
N ILE A 119 5.30 3.53 8.32
CA ILE A 119 4.86 3.47 6.92
C ILE A 119 5.88 4.12 6.00
N ARG A 120 6.32 3.37 4.99
CA ARG A 120 7.23 3.82 3.95
C ARG A 120 6.49 4.52 2.83
N GLU A 121 7.09 5.61 2.36
CA GLU A 121 6.57 6.50 1.32
C GLU A 121 7.73 6.98 0.43
N ASP A 122 7.59 6.93 -0.89
CA ASP A 122 8.56 7.45 -1.85
C ASP A 122 8.30 8.90 -2.30
N ASN A 123 7.18 9.51 -1.92
CA ASN A 123 6.87 10.91 -2.21
C ASN A 123 7.25 11.81 -1.02
N GLN A 124 8.43 12.42 -1.10
CA GLN A 124 8.90 13.35 -0.06
C GLN A 124 7.97 14.54 0.18
N SER A 125 7.22 14.99 -0.83
CA SER A 125 6.28 16.09 -0.68
C SER A 125 5.09 15.67 0.19
N CYS A 126 4.57 14.45 0.01
CA CYS A 126 3.55 13.86 0.87
C CYS A 126 4.05 13.75 2.32
N ILE A 127 5.26 13.23 2.54
CA ILE A 127 5.87 13.17 3.89
C ILE A 127 5.94 14.57 4.51
N LYS A 128 6.38 15.58 3.77
CA LYS A 128 6.47 16.97 4.26
C LYS A 128 5.10 17.56 4.61
N MET A 129 4.02 17.18 3.91
CA MET A 129 2.66 17.64 4.19
C MET A 129 2.14 17.20 5.56
N THR A 130 2.68 16.11 6.12
CA THR A 130 2.34 15.66 7.48
C THR A 130 2.99 16.50 8.59
N LYS A 131 4.13 17.14 8.30
CA LYS A 131 4.89 17.93 9.28
C LYS A 131 4.52 19.40 9.29
N ASN A 132 4.08 19.93 8.15
CA ASN A 132 3.82 21.36 7.98
C ASN A 132 2.31 21.65 7.97
N PRO A 133 1.78 22.50 8.87
CA PRO A 133 0.36 22.84 8.93
C PRO A 133 -0.08 23.82 7.83
N VAL A 134 0.63 23.90 6.69
CA VAL A 134 0.31 24.86 5.63
C VAL A 134 -1.15 24.66 5.21
N ASN A 135 -1.90 25.77 5.26
CA ASN A 135 -3.29 25.88 4.84
C ASN A 135 -3.37 25.56 3.35
N HIS A 136 -3.59 24.29 3.01
CA HIS A 136 -3.95 23.89 1.67
C HIS A 136 -5.41 24.27 1.42
N GLY A 137 -5.68 25.57 1.25
CA GLY A 137 -7.00 26.08 0.83
C GLY A 137 -7.52 25.47 -0.49
N ARG A 138 -6.69 24.66 -1.16
CA ARG A 138 -6.96 23.92 -2.41
C ARG A 138 -7.44 22.48 -2.20
N ALA A 139 -7.43 21.93 -0.99
CA ALA A 139 -7.69 20.50 -0.75
C ALA A 139 -8.88 20.20 0.18
N LYS A 140 -9.88 21.10 0.20
CA LYS A 140 -11.07 20.99 1.07
C LYS A 140 -11.77 19.62 1.02
N HIS A 141 -11.75 18.98 -0.14
CA HIS A 141 -12.41 17.70 -0.37
C HIS A 141 -11.72 16.52 0.34
N ILE A 142 -10.52 16.73 0.91
CA ILE A 142 -9.78 15.73 1.70
C ILE A 142 -9.28 16.27 3.05
N ASP A 143 -9.77 17.42 3.52
CA ASP A 143 -9.35 18.06 4.78
C ASP A 143 -9.37 17.08 5.98
N ILE A 144 -10.38 16.22 6.06
CA ILE A 144 -10.49 15.21 7.13
C ILE A 144 -9.26 14.27 7.12
N LYS A 145 -8.77 13.87 5.95
CA LYS A 145 -7.60 12.99 5.84
C LYS A 145 -6.31 13.72 6.24
N TYR A 146 -6.19 15.01 5.89
CA TYR A 146 -5.09 15.88 6.38
C TYR A 146 -5.02 15.93 7.90
N HIS A 147 -6.14 16.26 8.54
CA HIS A 147 -6.19 16.35 10.00
C HIS A 147 -5.90 15.00 10.64
N HIS A 148 -6.53 13.93 10.14
CA HIS A 148 -6.29 12.58 10.65
C HIS A 148 -4.80 12.20 10.60
N ILE A 149 -4.16 12.23 9.42
CA ILE A 149 -2.76 11.81 9.27
C ILE A 149 -1.83 12.65 10.15
N ARG A 150 -2.03 13.98 10.18
CA ARG A 150 -1.22 14.88 11.01
C ARG A 150 -1.34 14.57 12.50
N ASP A 151 -2.56 14.30 12.99
CA ASP A 151 -2.78 13.96 14.39
C ASP A 151 -2.11 12.64 14.76
N GLU A 152 -2.20 11.61 13.90
CA GLU A 152 -1.54 10.32 14.11
C GLU A 152 -0.01 10.45 14.16
N VAL A 153 0.58 11.21 13.23
CA VAL A 153 2.02 11.47 13.21
C VAL A 153 2.46 12.33 14.40
N LYS A 154 1.67 13.35 14.77
CA LYS A 154 1.97 14.24 15.90
C LYS A 154 1.90 13.52 17.24
N ARG A 155 0.97 12.56 17.41
CA ARG A 155 0.91 11.69 18.60
C ARG A 155 2.05 10.68 18.66
N GLY A 156 2.79 10.49 17.57
CA GLY A 156 3.84 9.49 17.47
C GLY A 156 3.31 8.06 17.31
N GLU A 157 2.01 7.89 17.05
CA GLU A 157 1.39 6.58 16.80
C GLU A 157 1.81 6.00 15.45
N VAL A 158 2.18 6.86 14.50
CA VAL A 158 2.67 6.49 13.17
C VAL A 158 3.94 7.28 12.86
N LYS A 159 4.97 6.58 12.39
CA LYS A 159 6.16 7.21 11.78
C LYS A 159 6.12 7.05 10.28
N LEU A 160 6.64 8.06 9.56
CA LEU A 160 6.83 8.00 8.11
C LEU A 160 8.31 7.95 7.80
N GLU A 161 8.68 7.06 6.89
CA GLU A 161 10.04 6.87 6.42
C GLU A 161 10.08 6.96 4.90
N TYR A 162 11.07 7.68 4.38
CA TYR A 162 11.28 7.71 2.93
C TYR A 162 11.78 6.36 2.44
N CYS A 163 11.22 5.81 1.38
CA CYS A 163 11.84 4.72 0.63
C CYS A 163 11.98 5.08 -0.85
N GLU A 164 12.95 4.48 -1.52
CA GLU A 164 13.08 4.66 -2.97
C GLU A 164 11.92 3.97 -3.70
N THR A 165 11.44 4.56 -4.80
CA THR A 165 10.39 3.97 -5.65
C THR A 165 10.75 2.57 -6.13
N SER A 166 12.04 2.29 -6.37
CA SER A 166 12.54 0.96 -6.73
C SER A 166 12.22 -0.12 -5.67
N LEU A 167 12.04 0.28 -4.41
CA LEU A 167 11.75 -0.59 -3.26
C LEU A 167 10.28 -0.51 -2.81
N MET A 168 9.45 0.28 -3.48
CA MET A 168 8.05 0.49 -3.10
C MET A 168 7.21 -0.76 -3.42
N LEU A 169 6.96 -1.59 -2.40
CA LEU A 169 6.16 -2.81 -2.59
C LEU A 169 4.70 -2.53 -2.93
N ALA A 170 4.16 -1.38 -2.49
CA ALA A 170 2.78 -0.99 -2.76
C ALA A 170 2.51 -0.68 -4.24
N ASP A 171 3.55 -0.50 -5.09
CA ASP A 171 3.43 -0.31 -6.54
C ASP A 171 2.56 -1.38 -7.22
N ILE A 172 2.68 -2.64 -6.78
CA ILE A 172 1.94 -3.76 -7.37
C ILE A 172 0.44 -3.68 -7.07
N MET A 173 0.05 -2.90 -6.06
CA MET A 173 -1.34 -2.67 -5.68
C MET A 173 -1.97 -1.50 -6.43
N THR A 174 -1.18 -0.65 -7.09
CA THR A 174 -1.65 0.61 -7.68
C THR A 174 -1.47 0.64 -9.19
N LYS A 175 -0.37 0.09 -9.71
CA LYS A 175 0.08 0.29 -11.09
C LYS A 175 -0.07 -0.99 -11.92
N ALA A 176 -0.42 -0.81 -13.20
CA ALA A 176 -0.39 -1.90 -14.18
C ALA A 176 1.06 -2.19 -14.63
N LEU A 177 1.80 -2.97 -13.86
CA LEU A 177 3.23 -3.16 -14.06
C LEU A 177 3.60 -4.02 -15.29
N PRO A 178 4.74 -3.73 -15.96
CA PRO A 178 5.37 -4.63 -16.91
C PRO A 178 5.77 -5.96 -16.25
N GLY A 179 5.82 -7.03 -17.05
CA GLY A 179 6.11 -8.40 -16.57
C GLY A 179 7.33 -8.52 -15.64
N PRO A 180 8.51 -7.96 -15.99
CA PRO A 180 9.70 -8.04 -15.14
C PRO A 180 9.49 -7.40 -13.76
N ARG A 181 9.03 -6.15 -13.72
CA ARG A 181 8.78 -5.43 -12.45
C ARG A 181 7.71 -6.11 -11.61
N HIS A 182 6.65 -6.63 -12.24
CA HIS A 182 5.63 -7.41 -11.54
C HIS A 182 6.24 -8.66 -10.88
N MET A 183 7.13 -9.37 -11.58
CA MET A 183 7.81 -10.56 -11.05
C MET A 183 8.76 -10.22 -9.90
N ASP A 184 9.51 -9.12 -10.01
CA ASP A 184 10.39 -8.64 -8.94
C ASP A 184 9.60 -8.34 -7.67
N LEU A 185 8.48 -7.61 -7.79
CA LEU A 185 7.64 -7.27 -6.64
C LEU A 185 6.89 -8.48 -6.08
N THR A 186 6.41 -9.40 -6.93
CA THR A 186 5.80 -10.66 -6.47
C THR A 186 6.79 -11.48 -5.65
N THR A 187 8.06 -11.53 -6.09
CA THR A 187 9.14 -12.19 -5.36
C THR A 187 9.46 -11.47 -4.04
N ALA A 188 9.50 -10.14 -4.06
CA ALA A 188 9.76 -9.34 -2.85
C ALA A 188 8.61 -9.40 -1.83
N LEU A 189 7.37 -9.65 -2.30
CA LEU A 189 6.21 -10.01 -1.49
C LEU A 189 6.28 -11.46 -0.96
N GLY A 190 7.36 -12.21 -1.14
CA GLY A 190 7.45 -13.58 -0.65
C GLY A 190 6.46 -14.55 -1.34
N ILE A 191 5.92 -14.17 -2.50
CA ILE A 191 5.03 -15.02 -3.30
C ILE A 191 5.88 -15.82 -4.27
N HIS A 192 5.90 -17.13 -4.06
CA HIS A 192 6.73 -18.05 -4.84
C HIS A 192 5.95 -19.32 -5.17
N ALA A 193 6.40 -20.06 -6.17
CA ALA A 193 5.92 -21.41 -6.42
C ALA A 193 6.19 -22.29 -5.18
N CYS A 194 5.15 -22.62 -4.41
CA CYS A 194 5.26 -23.54 -3.30
C CYS A 194 5.07 -24.97 -3.87
N SER A 195 5.98 -25.87 -3.53
CA SER A 195 5.85 -27.30 -3.86
C SER A 195 4.84 -27.90 -2.88
N HIS A 196 3.71 -28.38 -3.37
CA HIS A 196 2.80 -29.21 -2.58
C HIS A 196 3.34 -30.64 -2.47
#